data_AF-A0A6M4BEY9-F1
#
_entry.id   AF-A0A6M4BEY9-F1
#
_cell.length_a   1.000
_cell.length_b   1.000
_cell.length_c   1.000
_cell.angle_alpha   90.00
_cell.angle_beta   90.00
_cell.angle_gamma   90.00
#
_symmetry.space_group_name_H-M   'P 1'
#
loop_
_entity.id
_entity.type
_entity.pdbx_description
1 polymer ?
#
loop_
_entity_poly.entity_id
_entity_poly.type
_entity_poly.pdbx_seq_one_letter_code
_entity_poly.pdbx_strand_id
1 'polypeptide(L)'
;FEQGPRTIRPKGVTGLNTLNMMQDLGLSEHIAPIKADHPAAKNRMIYANHALHSLPSNLKGIFQKNLPFTKPLIYALFNDIKNPHKELQDDSIYNFVERRFGKEIADYAISPMICGICAGDAKQISVKFLMRTLFEYEQNHGGVVKGLMRSMFKSKTDADFTLSELAKKALEEK
;
A
#
# COMPACT_ATOMS: atom_id res chain seq x y z
N PHE A 1 0.64 6.97 -26.70
CA PHE A 1 1.31 6.36 -25.54
C PHE A 1 1.44 7.42 -24.46
N GLU A 2 1.22 7.06 -23.19
CA GLU A 2 1.31 7.99 -22.06
C GLU A 2 2.78 8.35 -21.76
N GLN A 3 3.05 9.62 -21.48
CA GLN A 3 4.40 10.13 -21.14
C GLN A 3 4.65 10.23 -19.62
N GLY A 4 3.63 9.95 -18.81
CA GLY A 4 3.65 10.16 -17.36
C GLY A 4 2.68 9.23 -16.61
N PRO A 5 1.93 9.73 -15.60
CA PRO A 5 0.94 8.93 -14.90
C PRO A 5 -0.08 8.31 -15.86
N ARG A 6 -0.26 6.99 -15.77
CA ARG A 6 -1.15 6.22 -16.65
C ARG A 6 -2.48 5.81 -16.04
N THR A 7 -2.60 5.91 -14.72
CA THR A 7 -3.77 5.44 -13.96
C THR A 7 -3.91 6.24 -12.67
N ILE A 8 -5.14 6.51 -12.26
CA ILE A 8 -5.47 7.18 -10.99
C ILE A 8 -6.25 6.19 -10.11
N ARG A 9 -5.95 6.16 -8.81
CA ARG A 9 -6.61 5.28 -7.85
C ARG A 9 -7.78 6.01 -7.16
N PRO A 10 -9.05 5.58 -7.31
CA PRO A 10 -10.21 6.25 -6.74
C PRO A 10 -10.47 5.83 -5.28
N LYS A 11 -9.44 5.83 -4.43
CA LYS A 11 -9.57 5.44 -3.01
C LYS A 11 -9.12 6.55 -2.07
N GLY A 12 -9.80 6.66 -0.93
CA GLY A 12 -9.56 7.69 0.06
C GLY A 12 -10.11 9.05 -0.38
N VAL A 13 -10.05 10.04 0.52
CA VAL A 13 -10.63 11.37 0.30
C VAL A 13 -10.05 12.02 -0.96
N THR A 14 -8.74 11.95 -1.19
CA THR A 14 -8.09 12.49 -2.39
C THR A 14 -8.58 11.84 -3.69
N GLY A 15 -8.78 10.51 -3.69
CA GLY A 15 -9.29 9.79 -4.86
C GLY A 15 -10.74 10.14 -5.16
N LEU A 16 -11.58 10.27 -4.13
CA LEU A 16 -12.99 10.65 -4.28
C LEU A 16 -13.11 12.11 -4.73
N ASN A 17 -12.28 13.02 -4.20
CA ASN A 17 -12.14 14.38 -4.71
C ASN A 17 -11.81 14.43 -6.20
N THR A 18 -10.90 13.55 -6.64
CA THR A 18 -10.53 13.48 -8.05
C THR A 18 -11.72 13.07 -8.91
N LEU A 19 -12.52 12.11 -8.47
CA LEU A 19 -13.74 11.71 -9.19
C LEU A 19 -14.80 12.82 -9.20
N ASN A 20 -15.02 13.51 -8.08
CA ASN A 20 -15.92 14.67 -8.03
C ASN A 20 -15.50 15.72 -9.07
N MET A 21 -14.22 16.10 -9.07
CA MET A 21 -13.68 17.06 -10.04
C MET A 21 -13.85 16.59 -11.48
N MET A 22 -13.62 15.30 -11.78
CA MET A 22 -13.83 14.76 -13.12
C MET A 22 -15.29 14.84 -13.56
N GLN A 23 -16.24 14.62 -12.63
CA GLN A 23 -17.66 14.78 -12.93
C GLN A 23 -18.03 16.26 -13.18
N ASP A 24 -17.54 17.17 -12.34
CA ASP A 24 -17.82 18.61 -12.47
C ASP A 24 -17.28 19.19 -13.80
N LEU A 25 -16.18 18.63 -14.30
CA LEU A 25 -15.60 18.95 -15.61
C LEU A 25 -16.31 18.26 -16.79
N GLY A 26 -17.34 17.45 -16.53
CA GLY A 26 -18.07 16.72 -17.58
C GLY A 26 -17.27 15.58 -18.23
N LEU A 27 -16.25 15.05 -17.55
CA LEU A 27 -15.35 14.02 -18.09
C LEU A 27 -15.79 12.58 -17.78
N SER A 28 -16.95 12.39 -17.15
CA SER A 28 -17.43 11.07 -16.68
C SER A 28 -17.44 10.00 -17.78
N GLU A 29 -17.89 10.34 -18.99
CA GLU A 29 -18.00 9.40 -20.12
C GLU A 29 -16.63 9.01 -20.71
N HIS A 30 -15.57 9.73 -20.38
CA HIS A 30 -14.20 9.47 -20.84
C HIS A 30 -13.40 8.59 -19.87
N ILE A 31 -14.02 8.16 -18.76
CA ILE A 31 -13.36 7.33 -17.76
C ILE A 31 -13.44 5.86 -18.18
N ALA A 32 -12.29 5.21 -18.27
CA ALA A 32 -12.18 3.76 -18.44
C ALA A 32 -11.87 3.10 -17.07
N PRO A 33 -12.89 2.60 -16.33
CA PRO A 33 -12.67 2.01 -15.01
C PRO A 33 -12.03 0.62 -15.13
N ILE A 34 -11.06 0.34 -14.24
CA ILE A 34 -10.53 -1.01 -14.03
C ILE A 34 -11.13 -1.55 -12.73
N LYS A 35 -12.10 -2.46 -12.86
CA LYS A 35 -12.78 -3.09 -11.73
C LYS A 35 -11.83 -3.96 -10.91
N ALA A 36 -12.15 -4.17 -9.63
CA ALA A 36 -11.32 -4.93 -8.71
C ALA A 36 -11.17 -6.41 -9.08
N ASP A 37 -12.12 -6.95 -9.85
CA ASP A 37 -12.10 -8.33 -10.32
C ASP A 37 -11.18 -8.55 -11.55
N HIS A 38 -10.82 -7.48 -12.25
CA HIS A 38 -10.02 -7.50 -13.46
C HIS A 38 -8.58 -8.00 -13.19
N PRO A 39 -7.96 -8.80 -14.10
CA PRO A 39 -6.59 -9.30 -13.92
C PRO A 39 -5.55 -8.21 -13.66
N ALA A 40 -5.69 -7.05 -14.32
CA ALA A 40 -4.80 -5.90 -14.13
C ALA A 40 -4.87 -5.29 -12.71
N ALA A 41 -5.99 -5.46 -12.00
CA ALA A 41 -6.14 -5.00 -10.62
C ALA A 41 -5.59 -6.01 -9.60
N LYS A 42 -5.61 -7.31 -9.94
CA LYS A 42 -5.24 -8.42 -9.06
C LYS A 42 -3.77 -8.83 -9.15
N ASN A 43 -3.19 -8.77 -10.36
CA ASN A 43 -1.90 -9.38 -10.62
C ASN A 43 -0.78 -8.36 -10.49
N ARG A 44 -0.15 -8.35 -9.31
CA ARG A 44 1.13 -7.65 -9.09
C ARG A 44 2.23 -8.69 -9.06
N MET A 45 3.26 -8.50 -9.88
CA MET A 45 4.37 -9.44 -10.00
C MET A 45 5.68 -8.74 -9.67
N ILE A 46 6.62 -9.52 -9.16
CA ILE A 46 8.01 -9.11 -8.94
C ILE A 46 8.92 -10.07 -9.69
N TYR A 47 9.98 -9.53 -10.30
CA TYR A 47 11.01 -10.34 -10.95
C TYR A 47 12.15 -10.59 -9.96
N ALA A 48 12.38 -11.85 -9.60
CA ALA A 48 13.42 -12.25 -8.66
C ALA A 48 13.90 -13.66 -8.99
N ASN A 49 15.18 -13.95 -8.75
CA ASN A 49 15.78 -15.27 -9.01
C ASN A 49 15.51 -15.77 -10.44
N HIS A 50 15.65 -14.88 -11.43
CA HIS A 50 15.41 -15.13 -12.85
C HIS A 50 13.98 -15.55 -13.23
N ALA A 51 12.98 -15.31 -12.37
CA ALA A 51 11.58 -15.66 -12.63
C ALA A 51 10.61 -14.55 -12.17
N LEU A 52 9.43 -14.50 -12.80
CA LEU A 52 8.31 -13.66 -12.35
C LEU A 52 7.51 -14.39 -11.27
N HIS A 53 7.28 -13.71 -10.16
CA HIS A 53 6.49 -14.22 -9.04
C HIS A 53 5.31 -13.31 -8.76
N SER A 54 4.11 -13.88 -8.65
CA SER A 54 2.91 -13.14 -8.27
C SER A 54 2.89 -12.88 -6.77
N LEU A 55 2.66 -11.62 -6.39
CA LEU A 55 2.41 -11.25 -5.01
C LEU A 55 1.01 -11.72 -4.59
N PRO A 56 0.84 -12.20 -3.33
CA PRO A 56 -0.46 -12.59 -2.80
C PRO A 56 -1.49 -11.44 -2.90
N SER A 57 -2.61 -11.70 -3.58
CA SER A 57 -3.71 -10.76 -3.73
C SER A 57 -4.86 -10.99 -2.74
N ASN A 58 -4.78 -12.05 -1.93
CA ASN A 58 -5.80 -12.45 -0.96
C ASN A 58 -5.17 -12.90 0.36
N LEU A 59 -5.99 -12.96 1.41
CA LEU A 59 -5.55 -13.34 2.76
C LEU A 59 -5.00 -14.77 2.82
N LYS A 60 -5.58 -15.72 2.06
CA LYS A 60 -5.11 -17.10 2.02
C LYS A 60 -3.64 -17.18 1.58
N GLY A 61 -3.26 -16.38 0.59
CA GLY A 61 -1.88 -16.31 0.11
C GLY A 61 -0.89 -15.81 1.16
N ILE A 62 -1.31 -15.03 2.17
CA ILE A 62 -0.41 -14.57 3.25
C ILE A 62 0.03 -15.73 4.16
N PHE A 63 -0.83 -16.74 4.34
CA PHE A 63 -0.54 -17.93 5.16
C PHE A 63 0.19 -19.03 4.39
N GLN A 64 0.29 -18.90 3.07
CA GLN A 64 1.01 -19.85 2.21
C GLN A 64 2.43 -19.33 1.92
N LYS A 65 3.35 -20.26 1.65
CA LYS A 65 4.66 -19.91 1.13
C LYS A 65 4.52 -19.54 -0.35
N ASN A 66 4.94 -18.33 -0.70
CA ASN A 66 4.97 -17.86 -2.08
C ASN A 66 6.40 -17.47 -2.41
N LEU A 67 6.93 -17.98 -3.52
CA LEU A 67 8.23 -17.51 -4.00
C LEU A 67 8.13 -16.01 -4.37
N PRO A 68 9.22 -15.24 -4.23
CA PRO A 68 10.57 -15.63 -3.82
C PRO A 68 10.76 -15.70 -2.28
N PHE A 69 9.71 -15.52 -1.48
CA PHE A 69 9.81 -15.55 -0.02
C PHE A 69 10.08 -16.96 0.51
N THR A 70 11.00 -17.08 1.46
CA THR A 70 11.35 -18.40 2.03
C THR A 70 10.32 -18.88 3.03
N LYS A 71 9.62 -17.95 3.70
CA LYS A 71 8.57 -18.21 4.69
C LYS A 71 7.24 -17.56 4.26
N PRO A 72 6.09 -18.07 4.76
CA PRO A 72 4.81 -17.39 4.59
C PRO A 72 4.84 -15.96 5.11
N LEU A 73 4.17 -15.02 4.42
CA LEU A 73 4.19 -13.59 4.76
C LEU A 73 3.65 -13.29 6.15
N ILE A 74 2.80 -14.17 6.72
CA ILE A 74 2.34 -14.04 8.11
C ILE A 74 3.50 -13.95 9.13
N TYR A 75 4.66 -14.55 8.83
CA TYR A 75 5.85 -14.45 9.68
C TYR A 75 6.38 -13.03 9.78
N ALA A 76 6.23 -12.21 8.73
CA ALA A 76 6.60 -10.80 8.78
C ALA A 76 5.73 -10.02 9.77
N LEU A 77 4.44 -10.34 9.86
CA LEU A 77 3.52 -9.74 10.82
C LEU A 77 3.89 -10.15 12.26
N PHE A 78 4.23 -11.42 12.47
CA PHE A 78 4.72 -11.87 13.78
C PHE A 78 6.05 -11.23 14.15
N ASN A 79 6.95 -11.00 13.17
CA ASN A 79 8.20 -10.29 13.38
C ASN A 79 7.92 -8.86 13.89
N ASP A 80 7.00 -8.15 13.26
CA ASP A 80 6.62 -6.80 13.69
C ASP A 80 6.10 -6.76 15.13
N ILE A 81 5.28 -7.74 15.53
CA ILE A 81 4.73 -7.81 16.88
C ILE A 81 5.81 -8.12 17.93
N LYS A 82 6.78 -8.97 17.59
CA LYS A 82 7.86 -9.43 18.49
C LYS A 82 8.99 -8.43 18.63
N ASN A 83 9.28 -7.65 17.58
CA ASN A 83 10.37 -6.70 17.60
C ASN A 83 10.12 -5.59 18.63
N PRO A 84 11.12 -5.26 19.47
CA PRO A 84 10.98 -4.19 20.44
C PRO A 84 10.81 -2.85 19.72
N HIS A 85 10.07 -1.96 20.37
CA HIS A 85 9.98 -0.57 19.93
C HIS A 85 11.38 0.08 19.99
N LYS A 86 11.69 0.88 18.98
CA LYS A 86 12.89 1.71 18.94
C LYS A 86 12.46 3.15 18.70
N GLU A 87 12.86 4.05 19.59
CA GLU A 87 12.64 5.47 19.37
C GLU A 87 13.56 5.95 18.24
N LEU A 88 12.95 6.55 17.22
CA LEU A 88 13.59 7.00 16.00
C LEU A 88 13.01 8.36 15.65
N GLN A 89 13.88 9.29 15.24
CA GLN A 89 13.45 10.57 14.67
C GLN A 89 13.07 10.42 13.20
N ASP A 90 13.83 9.58 12.48
CA ASP A 90 13.62 9.12 11.10
C ASP A 90 14.47 7.86 10.83
N ASP A 91 14.19 7.17 9.72
CA ASP A 91 15.00 6.07 9.17
C ASP A 91 14.74 5.92 7.67
N SER A 92 15.58 5.17 6.96
CA SER A 92 15.25 4.78 5.58
C SER A 92 14.08 3.78 5.58
N ILE A 93 13.28 3.80 4.50
CA ILE A 93 12.20 2.84 4.31
C ILE A 93 12.73 1.40 4.37
N TYR A 94 13.88 1.14 3.74
CA TYR A 94 14.50 -0.19 3.75
C TYR A 94 14.85 -0.65 5.16
N ASN A 95 15.60 0.14 5.93
CA ASN A 95 16.03 -0.23 7.29
C ASN A 95 14.85 -0.43 8.23
N PHE A 96 13.86 0.47 8.14
CA PHE A 96 12.63 0.36 8.91
C PHE A 96 11.95 -0.98 8.63
N VAL A 97 11.77 -1.34 7.35
CA VAL A 97 11.08 -2.58 6.98
C VAL A 97 11.91 -3.81 7.31
N GLU A 98 13.22 -3.80 7.04
CA GLU A 98 14.10 -4.92 7.35
C GLU A 98 14.05 -5.26 8.84
N ARG A 99 14.16 -4.23 9.70
CA ARG A 99 14.08 -4.39 11.15
C ARG A 99 12.72 -4.94 11.58
N ARG A 100 11.62 -4.37 11.08
CA ARG A 100 10.26 -4.68 11.55
C ARG A 100 9.71 -5.98 10.96
N PHE A 101 9.84 -6.15 9.65
CA PHE A 101 9.18 -7.20 8.86
C PHE A 101 10.15 -8.26 8.30
N GLY A 102 11.45 -7.97 8.33
CA GLY A 102 12.49 -8.88 7.87
C GLY A 102 13.04 -8.52 6.49
N LYS A 103 14.26 -8.99 6.23
CA LYS A 103 15.05 -8.68 5.03
C LYS A 103 14.34 -8.99 3.72
N GLU A 104 13.68 -10.15 3.61
CA GLU A 104 12.99 -10.53 2.37
C GLU A 104 11.85 -9.58 2.00
N ILE A 105 11.16 -9.01 2.98
CA ILE A 105 10.11 -8.01 2.73
C ILE A 105 10.73 -6.70 2.24
N ALA A 106 11.86 -6.30 2.82
CA ALA A 106 12.60 -5.13 2.40
C ALA A 106 13.11 -5.28 0.95
N ASP A 107 13.71 -6.43 0.63
CA ASP A 107 14.29 -6.72 -0.68
C ASP A 107 13.24 -6.93 -1.78
N TYR A 108 12.28 -7.83 -1.55
CA TYR A 108 11.40 -8.32 -2.62
C TYR A 108 10.08 -7.58 -2.72
N ALA A 109 9.59 -6.96 -1.64
CA ALA A 109 8.32 -6.23 -1.67
C ALA A 109 8.54 -4.72 -1.68
N ILE A 110 9.29 -4.20 -0.72
CA ILE A 110 9.37 -2.75 -0.49
C ILE A 110 10.30 -2.07 -1.48
N SER A 111 11.50 -2.60 -1.74
CA SER A 111 12.42 -1.97 -2.70
C SER A 111 11.79 -1.82 -4.11
N PRO A 112 11.15 -2.86 -4.69
CA PRO A 112 10.44 -2.73 -5.97
C PRO A 112 9.22 -1.81 -5.89
N MET A 113 8.51 -1.78 -4.76
CA MET A 113 7.37 -0.87 -4.56
C MET A 113 7.81 0.59 -4.61
N ILE A 114 8.90 0.94 -3.92
CA ILE A 114 9.42 2.32 -3.92
C ILE A 114 9.91 2.72 -5.30
N CYS A 115 10.62 1.83 -6.00
CA CYS A 115 10.98 2.03 -7.41
C CYS A 115 9.73 2.26 -8.28
N GLY A 116 8.64 1.52 -8.05
CA GLY A 116 7.39 1.67 -8.81
C GLY A 116 6.60 2.94 -8.49
N ILE A 117 6.77 3.54 -7.31
CA ILE A 117 6.06 4.76 -6.89
C ILE A 117 6.79 6.01 -7.37
N CYS A 118 8.10 6.09 -7.17
CA CYS A 118 8.88 7.31 -7.39
C CYS A 118 10.22 7.08 -8.10
N ALA A 119 10.49 5.88 -8.61
CA ALA A 119 11.78 5.50 -9.21
C ALA A 119 12.99 5.74 -8.29
N GLY A 120 12.76 5.75 -6.98
CA GLY A 120 13.78 6.03 -5.97
C GLY A 120 14.31 4.77 -5.27
N ASP A 121 15.38 4.97 -4.50
CA ASP A 121 16.02 3.92 -3.69
C ASP A 121 15.42 3.90 -2.26
N ALA A 122 14.84 2.75 -1.89
CA ALA A 122 14.26 2.55 -0.55
C ALA A 122 15.28 2.69 0.59
N LYS A 123 16.59 2.54 0.30
CA LYS A 123 17.67 2.73 1.29
C LYS A 123 17.99 4.19 1.58
N GLN A 124 17.54 5.10 0.73
CA GLN A 124 17.83 6.54 0.85
C GLN A 124 16.59 7.35 1.22
N ILE A 125 15.40 6.87 0.83
CA ILE A 125 14.15 7.59 1.09
C ILE A 125 13.73 7.41 2.56
N SER A 126 13.43 8.53 3.21
CA SER A 126 12.86 8.60 4.56
C SER A 126 11.51 7.88 4.66
N VAL A 127 11.38 7.02 5.68
CA VAL A 127 10.11 6.38 6.02
C VAL A 127 9.08 7.39 6.51
N LYS A 128 9.52 8.42 7.26
CA LYS A 128 8.64 9.48 7.77
C LYS A 128 8.10 10.38 6.65
N PHE A 129 8.84 10.50 5.54
CA PHE A 129 8.41 11.25 4.38
C PHE A 129 7.34 10.51 3.57
N LEU A 130 7.64 9.29 3.10
CA LEU A 130 6.77 8.60 2.13
C LEU A 130 5.77 7.63 2.79
N MET A 131 6.09 7.10 3.98
CA MET A 131 5.28 6.11 4.69
C MET A 131 4.93 6.57 6.11
N ARG A 132 4.66 7.87 6.27
CA ARG A 132 4.40 8.54 7.57
C ARG A 132 3.47 7.75 8.48
N THR A 133 2.34 7.29 7.97
CA THR A 133 1.34 6.53 8.77
C THR A 133 1.92 5.25 9.38
N LEU A 134 2.77 4.51 8.65
CA LEU A 134 3.40 3.30 9.19
C LEU A 134 4.43 3.66 10.27
N PHE A 135 5.20 4.72 10.03
CA PHE A 135 6.16 5.23 11.02
C PHE A 135 5.45 5.67 12.31
N GLU A 136 4.38 6.45 12.20
CA GLU A 136 3.57 6.88 13.35
C GLU A 136 2.93 5.70 14.10
N TYR A 137 2.50 4.64 13.40
CA TYR A 137 2.02 3.43 14.06
C TYR A 137 3.12 2.76 14.87
N GLU A 138 4.33 2.66 14.34
CA GLU A 138 5.46 2.14 15.11
C GLU A 138 5.76 3.01 16.33
N GLN A 139 5.86 4.34 16.13
CA GLN A 139 6.29 5.25 17.19
C GLN A 139 5.25 5.38 18.31
N ASN A 140 3.96 5.43 17.98
CA ASN A 140 2.90 5.64 18.96
C ASN A 140 2.40 4.35 19.63
N HIS A 141 2.62 3.19 19.00
CA HIS A 141 2.05 1.91 19.45
C HIS A 141 3.09 0.79 19.62
N GLY A 142 4.37 1.09 19.41
CA GLY A 142 5.48 0.14 19.44
C GLY A 142 5.44 -0.90 18.32
N GLY A 143 4.55 -0.71 17.35
CA GLY A 143 4.00 -1.77 16.50
C GLY A 143 3.30 -1.25 15.27
N VAL A 144 3.74 -1.59 14.05
CA VAL A 144 2.96 -1.23 12.84
C VAL A 144 1.65 -2.01 12.82
N VAL A 145 1.69 -3.32 13.11
CA VAL A 145 0.51 -4.18 13.20
C VAL A 145 -0.40 -3.73 14.35
N LYS A 146 0.18 -3.40 15.51
CA LYS A 146 -0.58 -2.91 16.67
C LYS A 146 -1.28 -1.58 16.36
N GLY A 147 -0.59 -0.66 15.69
CA GLY A 147 -1.15 0.63 15.29
C GLY A 147 -2.26 0.49 14.25
N LEU A 148 -2.08 -0.40 13.28
CA LEU A 148 -3.13 -0.70 12.30
C LEU A 148 -4.39 -1.27 12.98
N MET A 149 -4.25 -2.22 13.90
CA MET A 149 -5.38 -2.77 14.66
C MET A 149 -6.12 -1.67 15.42
N ARG A 150 -5.39 -0.82 16.16
CA ARG A 150 -6.00 0.31 16.90
C ARG A 150 -6.71 1.32 15.98
N SER A 151 -6.13 1.61 14.81
CA SER A 151 -6.76 2.50 13.84
C SER A 151 -8.05 1.93 13.26
N MET A 152 -8.19 0.60 13.15
CA MET A 152 -9.45 -0.02 12.69
C MET A 152 -10.57 0.11 13.72
N PHE A 153 -10.24 0.14 15.01
CA PHE A 153 -11.21 0.34 16.10
C PHE A 153 -11.56 1.81 16.36
N LYS A 154 -10.79 2.75 15.79
CA LYS A 154 -11.11 4.17 15.88
C LYS A 154 -12.13 4.51 14.79
N SER A 155 -13.35 4.89 15.20
CA SER A 155 -14.39 5.33 14.28
C SER A 155 -13.84 6.43 13.38
N LYS A 156 -13.98 6.24 12.05
CA LYS A 156 -13.69 7.30 11.09
C LYS A 156 -14.64 8.45 11.41
N THR A 157 -14.08 9.63 11.67
CA THR A 157 -14.85 10.87 11.61
C THR A 157 -15.30 11.00 10.16
N ASP A 158 -16.60 10.90 9.92
CA ASP A 158 -17.16 11.22 8.61
C ASP A 158 -16.86 12.69 8.35
N ALA A 159 -15.90 12.94 7.48
CA ALA A 159 -15.79 14.25 6.86
C ALA A 159 -17.06 14.41 6.03
N ASP A 160 -17.81 15.48 6.29
CA ASP A 160 -19.01 15.83 5.55
C ASP A 160 -18.60 16.11 4.09
N PHE A 161 -18.69 15.08 3.27
CA PHE A 161 -18.10 15.04 1.94
C PHE A 161 -19.20 14.68 0.95
N THR A 162 -19.65 15.69 0.18
CA THR A 162 -20.66 15.47 -0.85
C THR A 162 -20.06 14.63 -1.96
N LEU A 163 -20.48 13.37 -2.05
CA LEU A 163 -20.03 12.45 -3.09
C LEU A 163 -20.83 12.69 -4.38
N SER A 164 -20.13 12.89 -5.47
CA SER A 164 -20.69 12.82 -6.82
C SER A 164 -21.22 11.41 -7.12
N GLU A 165 -22.13 11.27 -8.09
CA GLU A 165 -22.63 9.96 -8.53
C GLU A 165 -21.50 9.06 -9.05
N LEU A 166 -20.52 9.65 -9.74
CA LEU A 166 -19.31 8.96 -10.16
C LEU A 166 -18.50 8.43 -8.96
N ALA A 167 -18.34 9.23 -7.91
CA ALA A 167 -17.64 8.81 -6.69
C ALA A 167 -18.40 7.70 -5.93
N LYS A 168 -19.73 7.76 -5.88
CA LYS A 168 -20.58 6.71 -5.30
C LYS A 168 -20.44 5.40 -6.08
N LYS A 169 -20.58 5.45 -7.40
CA LYS A 169 -20.41 4.28 -8.28
C LYS A 169 -19.05 3.60 -8.07
N ALA A 170 -17.97 4.38 -7.99
CA ALA A 170 -16.62 3.83 -7.75
C ALA A 170 -16.45 3.16 -6.37
N LEU A 171 -17.27 3.52 -5.38
CA LEU A 171 -17.28 2.85 -4.07
C LEU A 171 -18.01 1.50 -4.13
N GLU A 172 -19.04 1.39 -4.97
CA GLU A 172 -19.86 0.18 -5.17
C GLU A 172 -19.15 -0.87 -6.03
N GLU A 173 -18.40 -0.44 -7.04
CA GLU A 173 -17.66 -1.33 -7.96
C GLU A 173 -16.37 -1.97 -7.35
N LYS A 174 -16.23 -1.93 -6.02
CA LYS A 174 -15.03 -2.40 -5.28
C LYS A 174 -14.88 -3.91 -5.15
#